data_AF-A0A2V7Z0P6-F1
#
_entry.id   AF-A0A2V7Z0P6-F1
#
_cell.length_a   1.000
_cell.length_b   1.000
_cell.length_c   1.000
_cell.angle_alpha   90.00
_cell.angle_beta   90.00
_cell.angle_gamma   90.00
#
_symmetry.space_group_name_H-M   'P 1'
#
loop_
_entity.id
_entity.type
_entity.pdbx_description
1 polymer ?
#
loop_
_entity_poly.entity_id
_entity_poly.type
_entity_poly.pdbx_seq_one_letter_code
_entity_poly.pdbx_strand_id
1 'polypeptide(L)' 'MFLHVLEARYLGDYRVWLYFSDGTSGEVDLNGELDGPVFGPLRDVELFKRFTVHHHTLAWENGADLAPEFLHQRLRAAA' A
#
# COMPACT_ATOMS: atom_id res chain seq x y z
N MET A 1 17.66 4.26 10.44
CA MET A 1 17.46 4.38 8.98
C MET A 1 15.96 4.34 8.77
N PHE A 2 15.39 5.30 8.02
CA PHE A 2 13.95 5.33 7.72
C PHE A 2 13.65 4.35 6.58
N LEU A 3 12.51 3.66 6.67
CA LEU A 3 12.07 2.71 5.65
C LEU A 3 11.31 3.47 4.57
N HIS A 4 11.59 3.20 3.29
CA HIS A 4 10.90 3.83 2.17
C HIS A 4 10.27 2.77 1.25
N VAL A 5 9.07 3.03 0.73
CA VAL A 5 8.57 2.32 -0.45
C VAL A 5 9.29 2.88 -1.67
N LEU A 6 9.91 2.00 -2.44
CA LEU A 6 10.63 2.34 -3.67
C LEU A 6 9.81 2.01 -4.91
N GLU A 7 9.09 0.89 -4.89
CA GLU A 7 8.18 0.50 -5.97
C GLU A 7 6.90 -0.10 -5.40
N ALA A 8 5.81 0.10 -6.13
CA ALA A 8 4.52 -0.52 -5.86
C ALA A 8 3.87 -0.97 -7.19
N ARG A 9 3.28 -2.16 -7.21
CA ARG A 9 2.62 -2.72 -8.40
C ARG A 9 1.32 -3.39 -8.03
N TYR A 10 0.27 -3.12 -8.81
CA TYR A 10 -1.04 -3.68 -8.55
C TYR A 10 -1.08 -5.14 -8.99
N LEU A 11 -1.56 -6.04 -8.14
CA LEU A 11 -1.62 -7.47 -8.42
C LEU A 11 -3.04 -8.01 -8.67
N GLY A 12 -4.07 -7.24 -8.30
CA GLY A 12 -5.46 -7.68 -8.38
C GLY A 12 -6.19 -7.49 -7.05
N ASP A 13 -7.51 -7.36 -7.09
CA ASP A 13 -8.35 -7.14 -5.92
C ASP A 13 -7.86 -5.92 -5.10
N TYR A 14 -7.38 -6.15 -3.88
CA TYR A 14 -6.77 -5.13 -3.03
C TYR A 14 -5.32 -5.46 -2.68
N ARG A 15 -4.65 -6.19 -3.59
CA ARG A 15 -3.31 -6.72 -3.38
C ARG A 15 -2.29 -5.91 -4.16
N VAL A 16 -1.21 -5.57 -3.47
CA VAL A 16 -0.13 -4.72 -3.98
C VAL A 16 1.19 -5.40 -3.71
N TRP A 17 2.03 -5.51 -4.74
CA TRP A 17 3.42 -5.87 -4.56
C TRP A 17 4.24 -4.63 -4.23
N LEU A 18 5.09 -4.71 -3.21
CA LEU A 18 5.91 -3.61 -2.73
C LEU A 18 7.39 -3.99 -2.72
N TYR A 19 8.25 -3.00 -2.97
CA TYR A 19 9.70 -3.08 -2.76
C TYR A 19 10.16 -1.95 -1.84
N PHE A 20 10.93 -2.31 -0.81
CA PHE A 20 11.39 -1.39 0.21
C PHE A 20 12.88 -1.10 0.13
N SER A 21 13.30 0.01 0.73
CA SER A 21 14.71 0.45 0.76
C SER A 21 15.65 -0.46 1.56
N ASP A 22 15.14 -1.39 2.36
CA ASP A 22 15.93 -2.39 3.07
C ASP A 22 16.16 -3.67 2.24
N GLY A 23 15.68 -3.70 0.99
CA GLY A 23 15.79 -4.83 0.08
C GLY A 23 14.65 -5.84 0.20
N THR A 24 13.73 -5.67 1.14
CA THR A 24 12.56 -6.56 1.26
C THR A 24 11.52 -6.26 0.18
N SER A 25 10.82 -7.30 -0.26
CA SER A 25 9.69 -7.17 -1.18
C SER A 25 8.67 -8.27 -0.98
N GLY A 26 7.46 -8.02 -1.46
CA GLY A 26 6.42 -9.05 -1.59
C GLY A 26 5.02 -8.48 -1.71
N GLU A 27 4.05 -9.38 -1.68
CA GLU A 27 2.63 -9.09 -1.82
C GLU A 27 2.02 -8.73 -0.46
N VAL A 28 1.20 -7.69 -0.45
CA VAL A 28 0.42 -7.25 0.71
C VAL A 28 -1.05 -7.16 0.31
N ASP A 29 -1.92 -7.81 1.09
CA ASP A 29 -3.37 -7.65 1.00
C ASP A 29 -3.83 -6.48 1.88
N LEU A 30 -4.46 -5.48 1.27
CA LEU A 30 -4.96 -4.28 1.91
C LEU A 30 -6.49 -4.27 2.05
N ASN A 31 -7.21 -5.32 1.65
CA ASN A 31 -8.67 -5.38 1.71
C ASN A 31 -9.22 -5.09 3.11
N GLY A 32 -8.55 -5.58 4.15
CA GLY A 32 -8.92 -5.38 5.55
C GLY A 32 -8.64 -3.98 6.10
N GLU A 33 -8.01 -3.10 5.31
CA GLU A 33 -7.53 -1.79 5.76
C GLU A 33 -8.31 -0.63 5.15
N LEU A 34 -9.36 -0.93 4.37
CA LEU A 34 -10.15 0.07 3.62
C LEU A 34 -11.35 0.59 4.41
N ASP A 35 -11.14 0.83 5.70
CA ASP A 35 -12.17 1.30 6.62
C ASP A 35 -12.02 2.80 6.94
N GLY A 36 -13.15 3.43 7.26
CA GLY A 36 -13.22 4.84 7.60
C GLY A 36 -13.45 5.77 6.41
N PRO A 37 -13.60 7.08 6.66
CA PRO A 37 -14.07 8.04 5.66
C PRO A 37 -13.04 8.31 4.54
N VAL A 38 -11.74 8.19 4.82
CA VAL A 38 -10.67 8.44 3.85
C VAL A 38 -10.41 7.20 2.97
N PHE A 39 -10.40 6.00 3.54
CA PHE A 39 -10.14 4.76 2.80
C PHE A 39 -11.40 4.10 2.24
N GLY A 40 -12.59 4.40 2.78
CA GLY A 40 -13.86 3.82 2.33
C GLY A 40 -14.12 3.94 0.83
N PRO A 41 -13.81 5.08 0.15
CA PRO A 41 -13.93 5.19 -1.30
C PRO A 41 -13.03 4.21 -2.07
N LEU A 42 -11.92 3.76 -1.49
CA LEU A 42 -10.99 2.82 -2.11
C LEU A 42 -11.53 1.38 -2.13
N ARG A 43 -12.70 1.11 -1.53
CA ARG A 43 -13.47 -0.13 -1.76
C ARG A 43 -14.00 -0.25 -3.19
N ASP A 44 -13.90 0.81 -4.00
CA ASP A 44 -13.95 0.69 -5.44
C ASP A 44 -12.54 0.34 -5.95
N VAL A 45 -12.40 -0.86 -6.53
CA VAL A 45 -11.13 -1.35 -7.08
C VAL A 45 -10.57 -0.42 -8.16
N GLU A 46 -11.42 0.29 -8.90
CA GLU A 46 -10.97 1.26 -9.90
C GLU A 46 -10.31 2.49 -9.27
N LEU A 47 -10.72 2.87 -8.05
CA LEU A 47 -10.05 3.90 -7.26
C LEU A 47 -8.80 3.31 -6.58
N PHE A 48 -8.89 2.10 -6.02
CA PHE A 48 -7.78 1.43 -5.35
C PHE A 48 -6.57 1.26 -6.27
N LYS A 49 -6.73 0.77 -7.50
CA LYS A 49 -5.60 0.49 -8.40
C LYS A 49 -4.85 1.75 -8.87
N ARG A 50 -5.41 2.95 -8.64
CA ARG A 50 -4.82 4.25 -8.98
C ARG A 50 -3.92 4.80 -7.87
N PHE A 51 -3.26 3.92 -7.11
CA PHE A 51 -2.25 4.35 -6.16
C PHE A 51 -0.97 4.80 -6.89
N THR A 52 -0.17 5.60 -6.19
CA THR A 52 1.19 5.98 -6.60
C THR A 52 2.11 5.93 -5.40
N VAL A 53 3.42 5.80 -5.64
CA VAL A 53 4.42 6.00 -4.58
C VAL A 53 4.71 7.50 -4.49
N HIS A 54 4.38 8.11 -3.36
CA HIS A 54 4.54 9.55 -3.14
C HIS A 54 5.14 9.81 -1.76
N HIS A 55 6.19 10.64 -1.67
CA HIS A 55 6.93 10.84 -0.41
C HIS A 55 7.31 9.54 0.31
N HIS A 56 7.70 8.51 -0.45
CA HIS A 56 8.03 7.17 0.04
C HIS A 56 6.86 6.37 0.62
N THR A 57 5.62 6.87 0.59
CA THR A 57 4.42 6.16 1.02
C THR A 57 3.63 5.63 -0.20
N LEU A 58 2.67 4.74 0.04
CA LEU A 58 1.67 4.35 -0.96
C LEU A 58 0.47 5.28 -0.83
N ALA A 59 0.15 6.08 -1.85
CA ALA A 59 -0.82 7.17 -1.77
C ALA A 59 -1.85 7.16 -2.91
N TRP A 60 -3.02 7.76 -2.66
CA TRP A 60 -4.13 7.90 -3.59
C TRP A 60 -4.56 9.36 -3.76
N GLU A 61 -5.23 9.67 -4.87
CA GLU A 61 -5.68 11.04 -5.21
C GLU A 61 -6.66 11.64 -4.19
N ASN A 62 -7.37 10.81 -3.44
CA ASN A 62 -8.30 11.24 -2.39
C ASN A 62 -7.60 11.64 -1.08
N GLY A 63 -6.26 11.65 -1.05
CA GLY A 63 -5.46 11.99 0.12
C GLY A 63 -5.25 10.84 1.10
N ALA A 64 -5.67 9.62 0.76
CA ALA A 64 -5.31 8.44 1.51
C ALA A 64 -3.83 8.10 1.28
N ASP A 65 -3.10 7.74 2.33
CA ASP A 65 -1.75 7.22 2.24
C ASP A 65 -1.45 6.17 3.30
N LEU A 66 -0.55 5.24 2.98
CA LEU A 66 -0.07 4.19 3.88
C LEU A 66 1.44 4.30 4.01
N ALA A 67 1.89 4.48 5.25
CA ALA A 67 3.31 4.61 5.59
C ALA A 67 4.09 3.31 5.34
N PRO A 68 5.39 3.39 5.00
CA PRO A 68 6.27 2.24 4.78
C PRO A 68 6.26 1.23 5.93
N GLU A 69 6.29 1.70 7.17
CA GLU A 69 6.36 0.86 8.36
C GLU A 69 5.11 0.00 8.49
N PHE A 70 3.94 0.57 8.21
CA PHE A 70 2.67 -0.14 8.21
C PHE A 70 2.64 -1.21 7.12
N LEU A 71 3.00 -0.85 5.89
CA LEU A 71 3.01 -1.77 4.75
C LEU A 71 3.99 -2.93 4.96
N HIS A 72 5.16 -2.64 5.51
CA HIS A 72 6.17 -3.66 5.80
C HIS A 72 5.77 -4.56 6.99
N GLN A 73 5.04 -4.04 7.98
CA GLN A 73 4.43 -4.89 9.00
C GLN A 73 3.42 -5.87 8.39
N ARG A 74 2.61 -5.41 7.43
CA ARG A 74 1.65 -6.26 6.71
C ARG A 74 2.32 -7.33 5.86
N LEU A 75 3.41 -6.97 5.17
CA LEU A 75 4.23 -7.92 4.44
C LEU A 75 4.74 -9.05 5.35
N ARG A 76 5.19 -8.72 6.57
CA ARG A 76 5.67 -9.71 7.54
C ARG A 76 4.56 -10.55 8.18
N ALA A 77 3.34 -10.03 8.26
CA ALA A 77 2.19 -10.76 8.80
C ALA A 77 1.62 -11.79 7.81
N ALA A 78 1.91 -11.63 6.52
CA ALA A 78 1.50 -12.55 5.45
C ALA A 78 2.51 -13.71 5.22
N ALA A 79 3.66 -13.70 5.89
CA ALA A 79 4.72 -14.71 5.80
C ALA A 79 4.63 -15.72 6.96
#